data_AF-A0A2V9KW25-F1
#
_entry.id   AF-A0A2V9KW25-F1
#
_cell.length_a   1.000
_cell.length_b   1.000
_cell.length_c   1.000
_cell.angle_alpha   90.00
_cell.angle_beta   90.00
_cell.angle_gamma   90.00
#
_symmetry.space_group_name_H-M   'P 1'
#
loop_
_entity.id
_entity.type
_entity.pdbx_description
1 polymer ?
#
loop_
_entity_poly.entity_id
_entity_poly.type
_entity_poly.pdbx_seq_one_letter_code
_entity_poly.pdbx_strand_id
1 'polypeptide(L)'
;MEGLDAINLKIGFVTHLHADHTLGFPDIVLTPWIMGRKEPLEVYGPQGTRDMEEHILKAYAADIKIRTEGLQRANKTGYKVNVHEINPGVIYRDQNVTVTAFAVHHGEWPQAYGYRFDTPDRTIVISGDTAPDEAVSDHCHGCDVLIHQVYTQASFGLVPKEWQQY
;
A
#
# COMPACT_ATOMS: atom_id res chain seq x y z
N MET A 1 -15.03 13.59 11.91
CA MET A 1 -14.11 13.01 10.92
C MET A 1 -14.12 11.48 11.03
N GLU A 2 -15.31 10.86 11.17
CA GLU A 2 -15.44 9.42 11.45
C GLU A 2 -14.86 8.53 10.33
N GLY A 3 -14.82 9.03 9.08
CA GLY A 3 -14.30 8.27 7.94
C GLY A 3 -12.81 7.90 8.05
N LEU A 4 -12.01 8.63 8.83
CA LEU A 4 -10.58 8.35 9.05
C LEU A 4 -10.30 7.58 10.34
N ASP A 5 -11.34 7.17 11.07
CA ASP A 5 -11.15 6.33 12.26
C ASP A 5 -10.47 5.03 11.86
N ALA A 6 -9.53 4.57 12.69
CA ALA A 6 -8.67 3.43 12.37
C ALA A 6 -9.47 2.17 11.98
N ILE A 7 -10.63 1.93 12.62
CA ILE A 7 -11.50 0.78 12.33
C ILE A 7 -12.19 0.85 10.95
N ASN A 8 -12.24 2.04 10.34
CA ASN A 8 -12.82 2.30 9.03
C ASN A 8 -11.78 2.16 7.90
N LEU A 9 -10.49 2.03 8.23
CA LEU A 9 -9.43 1.70 7.27
C LEU A 9 -9.50 0.20 6.93
N LYS A 10 -10.06 -0.11 5.76
CA LYS A 10 -10.37 -1.47 5.31
C LYS A 10 -9.54 -1.95 4.12
N ILE A 11 -8.95 -1.03 3.36
CA ILE A 11 -8.23 -1.34 2.12
C ILE A 11 -6.90 -0.58 2.12
N GLY A 12 -5.81 -1.28 1.80
CA GLY A 12 -4.48 -0.72 1.59
C GLY A 12 -3.94 -1.06 0.20
N PHE A 13 -3.20 -0.12 -0.39
CA PHE A 13 -2.50 -0.29 -1.67
C PHE A 13 -1.01 -0.03 -1.42
N VAL A 14 -0.16 -1.02 -1.73
CA VAL A 14 1.29 -0.99 -1.48
C VAL A 14 2.03 -0.87 -2.80
N THR A 15 2.71 0.26 -3.01
CA THR A 15 3.41 0.57 -4.27
C THR A 15 4.58 -0.40 -4.52
N HIS A 16 5.40 -0.63 -3.50
CA HIS A 16 6.53 -1.57 -3.50
C HIS A 16 6.91 -1.93 -2.05
N LEU A 17 7.84 -2.88 -1.86
CA LEU A 17 8.11 -3.47 -0.54
C LEU A 17 9.35 -2.88 0.18
N HIS A 18 9.70 -1.63 -0.08
CA HIS A 18 10.66 -0.96 0.80
C HIS A 18 10.07 -0.73 2.20
N ALA A 19 10.97 -0.69 3.19
CA ALA A 19 10.62 -0.56 4.59
C ALA A 19 9.93 0.77 4.90
N ASP A 20 10.38 1.88 4.30
CA ASP A 20 9.76 3.20 4.49
C ASP A 20 8.33 3.31 3.93
N HIS A 21 7.89 2.33 3.12
CA HIS A 21 6.51 2.19 2.65
C HIS A 21 5.71 1.13 3.44
N THR A 22 6.37 0.24 4.17
CA THR A 22 5.75 -0.96 4.77
C THR A 22 5.96 -1.13 6.28
N LEU A 23 6.82 -0.34 6.93
CA LEU A 23 7.07 -0.43 8.38
C LEU A 23 5.81 -0.17 9.22
N GLY A 24 4.84 0.59 8.70
CA GLY A 24 3.53 0.81 9.33
C GLY A 24 2.52 -0.33 9.14
N PHE A 25 2.83 -1.33 8.31
CA PHE A 25 1.90 -2.41 7.97
C PHE A 25 1.45 -3.25 9.19
N PRO A 26 2.32 -3.66 10.12
CA PRO A 26 1.85 -4.33 11.33
C PRO A 26 0.87 -3.49 12.15
N ASP A 27 1.04 -2.17 12.20
CA ASP A 27 0.20 -1.28 12.99
C ASP A 27 -1.20 -1.12 12.37
N ILE A 28 -1.29 -0.93 11.05
CA ILE A 28 -2.59 -0.86 10.35
C ILE A 28 -3.36 -2.20 10.40
N VAL A 29 -2.65 -3.32 10.61
CA VAL A 29 -3.24 -4.64 10.81
C VAL A 29 -3.71 -4.85 12.25
N LEU A 30 -2.89 -4.51 13.25
CA LEU A 30 -3.16 -4.87 14.64
C LEU A 30 -3.94 -3.79 15.42
N THR A 31 -3.62 -2.51 15.24
CA THR A 31 -4.23 -1.44 16.03
C THR A 31 -5.73 -1.27 15.74
N PRO A 32 -6.20 -1.18 14.48
CA PRO A 32 -7.64 -1.16 14.21
C PRO A 32 -8.38 -2.39 14.73
N TRP A 33 -7.75 -3.56 14.72
CA TRP A 33 -8.32 -4.77 15.30
C TRP A 33 -8.50 -4.65 16.81
N ILE A 34 -7.47 -4.16 17.52
CA ILE A 34 -7.53 -3.87 18.96
C ILE A 34 -8.64 -2.85 19.25
N MET A 35 -8.86 -1.89 18.36
CA MET A 35 -9.92 -0.88 18.45
C MET A 35 -11.30 -1.38 18.02
N GLY A 36 -11.43 -2.63 17.53
CA GLY A 36 -12.71 -3.26 17.26
C GLY A 36 -13.05 -3.50 15.78
N ARG A 37 -12.10 -3.36 14.84
CA ARG A 37 -12.30 -3.84 13.46
C ARG A 37 -12.68 -5.32 13.49
N LYS A 38 -13.76 -5.66 12.78
CA LYS A 38 -14.33 -7.02 12.73
C LYS A 38 -13.93 -7.78 11.47
N GLU A 39 -13.67 -7.06 10.38
CA GLU A 39 -13.34 -7.64 9.08
C GLU A 39 -11.82 -7.66 8.86
N PRO A 40 -11.31 -8.61 8.06
CA PRO A 40 -9.93 -8.57 7.59
C PRO A 40 -9.59 -7.26 6.86
N LEU A 41 -8.31 -6.88 6.86
CA LEU A 41 -7.80 -5.82 6.02
C LEU A 41 -7.59 -6.35 4.59
N GLU A 42 -8.10 -5.66 3.57
CA GLU A 42 -7.79 -5.97 2.17
C GLU A 42 -6.51 -5.24 1.76
N VAL A 43 -5.52 -5.96 1.22
CA VAL A 43 -4.23 -5.37 0.84
C VAL A 43 -3.88 -5.76 -0.58
N TYR A 44 -3.67 -4.76 -1.42
CA TYR A 44 -3.24 -4.93 -2.81
C TYR A 44 -1.79 -4.48 -2.93
N GLY A 45 -0.90 -5.34 -3.44
CA GLY A 45 0.52 -5.02 -3.54
C GLY A 45 1.28 -5.95 -4.48
N PRO A 46 2.60 -5.73 -4.66
CA PRO A 46 3.44 -6.59 -5.49
C PRO A 46 3.59 -8.00 -4.92
N GLN A 47 4.13 -8.90 -5.75
CA GLN A 47 4.62 -10.20 -5.33
C GLN A 47 5.55 -10.06 -4.11
N GLY A 48 5.33 -10.87 -3.08
CA GLY A 48 6.03 -10.81 -1.80
C GLY A 48 5.23 -10.12 -0.68
N THR A 49 4.11 -9.45 -1.02
CA THR A 49 3.20 -8.88 -0.01
C THR A 49 2.63 -9.98 0.90
N ARG A 50 2.31 -11.16 0.34
CA ARG A 50 1.79 -12.29 1.13
C ARG A 50 2.84 -12.81 2.11
N ASP A 51 4.05 -13.04 1.62
CA ASP A 51 5.14 -13.50 2.47
C ASP A 51 5.44 -12.51 3.61
N MET A 52 5.47 -11.21 3.30
CA MET A 52 5.63 -10.16 4.30
C MET A 52 4.53 -10.22 5.37
N GLU A 53 3.27 -10.31 4.95
CA GLU A 53 2.11 -10.42 5.85
C GLU A 53 2.20 -11.64 6.77
N GLU A 54 2.48 -12.82 6.21
CA GLU A 54 2.58 -14.07 6.97
C GLU A 54 3.69 -13.98 8.03
N HIS A 55 4.84 -13.40 7.69
CA HIS A 55 5.96 -13.22 8.61
C HIS A 55 5.65 -12.19 9.70
N ILE A 56 4.95 -11.11 9.37
CA ILE A 56 4.50 -10.11 10.34
C ILE A 56 3.52 -10.76 11.34
N LEU A 57 2.49 -11.47 10.89
CA LEU A 57 1.56 -12.14 11.79
C LEU A 57 2.25 -13.18 12.66
N LYS A 58 3.25 -13.90 12.11
CA LYS A 58 4.06 -14.84 12.87
C LYS A 58 4.90 -14.15 13.95
N ALA A 59 5.47 -12.98 13.64
CA ALA A 59 6.21 -12.18 14.62
C ALA A 59 5.33 -11.77 15.81
N TYR A 60 4.05 -11.48 15.58
CA TYR A 60 3.09 -11.06 16.61
C TYR A 60 2.17 -12.18 17.13
N ALA A 61 2.48 -13.45 16.85
CA ALA A 61 1.62 -14.59 17.20
C ALA A 61 1.32 -14.70 18.71
N ALA A 62 2.27 -14.31 19.57
CA ALA A 62 2.08 -14.31 21.02
C ALA A 62 1.03 -13.28 21.47
N ASP A 63 1.06 -12.07 20.91
CA ASP A 63 0.07 -11.00 21.17
C ASP A 63 -1.32 -11.41 20.64
N ILE A 64 -1.37 -11.92 19.40
CA ILE A 64 -2.61 -12.40 18.79
C ILE A 64 -3.24 -13.51 19.66
N LYS A 65 -2.42 -14.47 20.13
CA LYS A 65 -2.89 -15.56 20.99
C LYS A 65 -3.46 -15.04 22.30
N ILE A 66 -2.74 -14.17 23.03
CA ILE A 66 -3.21 -13.71 24.35
C ILE A 66 -4.46 -12.84 24.23
N ARG A 67 -4.60 -12.06 23.14
CA ARG A 67 -5.81 -11.26 22.87
C ARG A 67 -7.02 -12.11 22.52
N THR A 68 -6.84 -13.16 21.72
CA THR A 68 -7.95 -13.99 21.23
C THR A 68 -8.36 -15.10 22.18
N GLU A 69 -7.42 -15.66 22.95
CA GLU A 69 -7.64 -16.80 23.85
C GLU A 69 -7.59 -16.42 25.34
N GLY A 70 -6.95 -15.29 25.66
CA GLY A 70 -6.85 -14.78 27.02
C GLY A 70 -8.06 -13.93 27.46
N LEU A 71 -7.86 -13.14 28.52
CA LEU A 71 -8.93 -12.40 29.18
C LEU A 71 -9.56 -11.30 28.30
N GLN A 72 -8.82 -10.77 27.33
CA GLN A 72 -9.30 -9.69 26.45
C GLN A 72 -10.37 -10.16 25.46
N ARG A 73 -10.38 -11.44 25.09
CA ARG A 73 -11.39 -12.06 24.18
C ARG A 73 -11.65 -11.24 22.90
N ALA A 74 -10.60 -10.71 22.30
CA ALA A 74 -10.67 -10.03 21.01
C ALA A 74 -11.23 -10.97 19.92
N ASN A 75 -11.85 -10.39 18.90
CA ASN A 75 -12.37 -11.17 17.78
C ASN A 75 -11.22 -11.86 17.01
N LYS A 76 -11.50 -12.97 16.32
CA LYS A 76 -10.48 -13.78 15.61
C LYS A 76 -10.34 -13.44 14.11
N THR A 77 -10.86 -12.29 13.69
CA THR A 77 -11.02 -11.96 12.26
C THR A 77 -10.35 -10.64 11.88
N GLY A 78 -10.47 -9.59 12.70
CA GLY A 78 -10.01 -8.25 12.33
C GLY A 78 -8.50 -8.06 12.23
N TYR A 79 -7.69 -8.97 12.78
CA TYR A 79 -6.23 -8.98 12.63
C TYR A 79 -5.77 -9.70 11.36
N LYS A 80 -6.66 -10.40 10.65
CA LYS A 80 -6.32 -11.11 9.43
C LYS A 80 -6.19 -10.12 8.28
N VAL A 81 -5.45 -10.53 7.27
CA VAL A 81 -5.28 -9.77 6.03
C VAL A 81 -5.65 -10.65 4.85
N ASN A 82 -6.42 -10.09 3.93
CA ASN A 82 -6.67 -10.65 2.62
C ASN A 82 -5.69 -9.99 1.65
N VAL A 83 -4.59 -10.68 1.35
CA VAL A 83 -3.57 -10.19 0.41
C VAL A 83 -3.95 -10.55 -1.03
N HIS A 84 -3.92 -9.52 -1.88
CA HIS A 84 -4.06 -9.58 -3.33
C HIS A 84 -2.74 -9.16 -3.96
N GLU A 85 -1.96 -10.13 -4.44
CA GLU A 85 -0.76 -9.84 -5.23
C GLU A 85 -1.18 -9.49 -6.65
N ILE A 86 -0.84 -8.29 -7.10
CA ILE A 86 -1.43 -7.67 -8.30
C ILE A 86 -0.53 -7.72 -9.52
N ASN A 87 -1.12 -7.44 -10.69
CA ASN A 87 -0.45 -7.06 -11.91
C ASN A 87 -1.01 -5.72 -12.41
N PRO A 88 -0.36 -5.01 -13.35
CA PRO A 88 -0.91 -3.80 -13.95
C PRO A 88 -2.32 -4.00 -14.52
N GLY A 89 -3.17 -2.99 -14.37
CA GLY A 89 -4.58 -3.01 -14.76
C GLY A 89 -5.52 -2.60 -13.63
N VAL A 90 -6.82 -2.80 -13.82
CA VAL A 90 -7.83 -2.54 -12.77
C VAL A 90 -7.73 -3.61 -11.69
N ILE A 91 -7.31 -3.20 -10.49
CA ILE A 91 -7.06 -4.10 -9.36
C ILE A 91 -8.15 -4.03 -8.29
N TYR A 92 -8.91 -2.93 -8.25
CA TYR A 92 -10.05 -2.77 -7.35
C TYR A 92 -11.14 -1.92 -8.00
N ARG A 93 -12.39 -2.25 -7.69
CA ARG A 93 -13.55 -1.46 -8.09
C ARG A 93 -14.72 -1.63 -7.14
N ASP A 94 -15.32 -0.52 -6.74
CA ASP A 94 -16.63 -0.49 -6.09
C ASP A 94 -17.54 0.58 -6.73
N GLN A 95 -18.58 1.01 -6.01
CA GLN A 95 -19.51 2.04 -6.48
C GLN A 95 -18.91 3.46 -6.46
N ASN A 96 -17.82 3.67 -5.74
CA ASN A 96 -17.23 4.99 -5.46
C ASN A 96 -15.89 5.20 -6.18
N VAL A 97 -15.13 4.13 -6.43
CA VAL A 97 -13.78 4.24 -6.99
C VAL A 97 -13.42 3.03 -7.85
N THR A 98 -12.71 3.30 -8.94
CA THR A 98 -11.96 2.31 -9.70
C THR A 98 -10.46 2.59 -9.50
N VAL A 99 -9.69 1.58 -9.12
CA VAL A 99 -8.25 1.69 -8.91
C VAL A 99 -7.52 0.90 -9.97
N THR A 100 -6.67 1.58 -10.71
CA THR A 100 -5.79 1.01 -11.73
C THR A 100 -4.35 1.08 -11.25
N ALA A 101 -3.67 -0.07 -11.19
CA ALA A 101 -2.24 -0.13 -10.98
C ALA A 101 -1.51 -0.05 -12.32
N PHE A 102 -0.39 0.65 -12.37
CA PHE A 102 0.51 0.67 -13.53
C PHE A 102 1.94 0.49 -13.07
N ALA A 103 2.73 -0.22 -13.87
CA ALA A 103 4.14 -0.45 -13.54
C ALA A 103 4.93 0.86 -13.65
N VAL A 104 5.90 1.02 -12.74
CA VAL A 104 6.87 2.13 -12.75
C VAL A 104 8.28 1.59 -12.53
N HIS A 105 9.30 2.34 -12.98
CA HIS A 105 10.71 1.96 -12.79
C HIS A 105 11.24 2.46 -11.45
N HIS A 106 11.61 1.56 -10.54
CA HIS A 106 12.18 1.92 -9.24
C HIS A 106 13.40 1.05 -8.91
N GLY A 107 14.57 1.46 -9.41
CA GLY A 107 15.80 0.68 -9.32
C GLY A 107 15.65 -0.76 -9.79
N GLU A 108 16.07 -1.70 -8.94
CA GLU A 108 16.09 -3.14 -9.24
C GLU A 108 14.82 -3.88 -8.78
N TRP A 109 13.79 -3.16 -8.31
CA TRP A 109 12.54 -3.81 -7.92
C TRP A 109 11.90 -4.51 -9.14
N PRO A 110 11.62 -5.82 -9.06
CA PRO A 110 10.94 -6.52 -10.15
C PRO A 110 9.53 -5.99 -10.40
N GLN A 111 8.90 -5.45 -9.36
CA GLN A 111 7.57 -4.87 -9.37
C GLN A 111 7.53 -3.65 -8.45
N ALA A 112 7.26 -2.49 -9.04
CA ALA A 112 6.85 -1.27 -8.36
C ALA A 112 5.66 -0.68 -9.13
N TYR A 113 4.74 -0.05 -8.40
CA TYR A 113 3.50 0.45 -8.96
C TYR A 113 3.24 1.92 -8.63
N GLY A 114 2.74 2.62 -9.63
CA GLY A 114 1.87 3.77 -9.44
C GLY A 114 0.40 3.34 -9.45
N TYR A 115 -0.47 4.21 -8.91
CA TYR A 115 -1.91 3.97 -8.83
C TYR A 115 -2.70 5.16 -9.35
N ARG A 116 -3.70 4.89 -10.17
CA ARG A 116 -4.74 5.85 -10.59
C ARG A 116 -6.05 5.49 -9.92
N PHE A 117 -6.66 6.47 -9.27
CA PHE A 117 -7.96 6.39 -8.60
C PHE A 117 -8.95 7.23 -9.40
N ASP A 118 -9.90 6.58 -10.05
CA ASP A 118 -11.01 7.21 -10.76
C ASP A 118 -12.27 7.15 -9.89
N THR A 119 -12.77 8.32 -9.48
CA THR A 119 -14.03 8.50 -8.74
C THR A 119 -15.07 9.19 -9.64
N PRO A 120 -16.35 9.30 -9.24
CA PRO A 120 -17.38 9.95 -10.07
C PRO A 120 -17.06 11.38 -10.52
N ASP A 121 -16.28 12.12 -9.73
CA ASP A 121 -16.02 13.54 -9.95
C ASP A 121 -14.53 13.93 -9.96
N ARG A 122 -13.62 13.03 -9.54
CA ARG A 122 -12.18 13.29 -9.48
C ARG A 122 -11.32 12.11 -9.90
N THR A 123 -10.15 12.43 -10.44
CA THR A 123 -9.07 11.50 -10.72
C THR A 123 -7.83 11.88 -9.92
N ILE A 124 -7.30 10.93 -9.14
CA ILE A 124 -6.07 11.09 -8.36
C ILE A 124 -5.05 10.07 -8.84
N VAL A 125 -3.81 10.49 -9.11
CA VAL A 125 -2.71 9.58 -9.46
C VAL A 125 -1.61 9.70 -8.41
N ILE A 126 -1.11 8.57 -7.96
CA ILE A 126 0.01 8.44 -7.03
C ILE A 126 1.11 7.69 -7.76
N SER A 127 2.28 8.30 -7.94
CA SER A 127 3.38 7.69 -8.71
C SER A 127 3.99 6.47 -8.03
N GLY A 128 3.91 6.42 -6.70
CA GLY A 128 4.87 5.63 -5.91
C GLY A 128 6.27 6.19 -6.03
N ASP A 129 7.27 5.39 -5.68
CA ASP A 129 8.65 5.74 -5.98
C ASP A 129 8.99 5.30 -7.39
N THR A 130 9.65 6.17 -8.15
CA THR A 130 10.00 5.92 -9.56
C THR A 130 11.06 6.86 -10.10
N ALA A 131 11.99 6.34 -10.89
CA ALA A 131 12.75 7.10 -11.87
C ALA A 131 11.80 7.85 -12.84
N PRO A 132 12.28 8.81 -13.64
CA PRO A 132 11.47 9.42 -14.67
C PRO A 132 10.84 8.38 -15.60
N ASP A 133 9.51 8.33 -15.61
CA ASP A 133 8.74 7.29 -16.31
C ASP A 133 7.53 7.89 -17.03
N GLU A 134 7.39 7.61 -18.32
CA GLU A 134 6.28 8.08 -19.15
C GLU A 134 4.94 7.50 -18.68
N ALA A 135 4.93 6.31 -18.06
CA ALA A 135 3.72 5.68 -17.54
C ALA A 135 2.97 6.58 -16.54
N VAL A 136 3.69 7.38 -15.74
CA VAL A 136 3.07 8.32 -14.81
C VAL A 136 2.35 9.44 -15.56
N SER A 137 2.97 9.99 -16.61
CA SER A 137 2.36 11.03 -17.44
C SER A 137 1.15 10.50 -18.20
N ASP A 138 1.25 9.29 -18.76
CA ASP A 138 0.15 8.64 -19.47
C ASP A 138 -1.07 8.42 -18.57
N HIS A 139 -0.85 7.97 -17.34
CA HIS A 139 -1.93 7.75 -16.37
C HIS A 139 -2.42 9.04 -15.71
N CYS A 140 -1.63 10.13 -15.69
CA CYS A 140 -2.07 11.43 -15.18
C CYS A 140 -2.59 12.39 -16.27
N HIS A 141 -2.68 11.96 -17.53
CA HIS A 141 -3.22 12.84 -18.56
C HIS A 141 -4.68 13.23 -18.22
N GLY A 142 -4.89 14.51 -17.90
CA GLY A 142 -6.18 15.04 -17.44
C GLY A 142 -6.58 14.63 -16.02
N CYS A 143 -5.65 14.15 -15.18
CA CYS A 143 -5.91 13.93 -13.76
C CYS A 143 -6.17 15.26 -13.03
N ASP A 144 -6.97 15.21 -11.96
CA ASP A 144 -7.20 16.38 -11.12
C ASP A 144 -6.05 16.60 -10.13
N VAL A 145 -5.47 15.51 -9.62
CA VAL A 145 -4.39 15.55 -8.62
C VAL A 145 -3.32 14.53 -8.98
N LEU A 146 -2.06 14.98 -8.97
CA LEU A 146 -0.87 14.14 -9.01
C LEU A 146 -0.12 14.22 -7.68
N ILE A 147 0.10 13.07 -7.05
CA ILE A 147 1.03 12.89 -5.94
C ILE A 147 2.26 12.19 -6.50
N HIS A 148 3.36 12.92 -6.65
CA HIS A 148 4.58 12.42 -7.26
C HIS A 148 5.75 12.46 -6.27
N GLN A 149 6.59 11.42 -6.26
CA GLN A 149 7.86 11.50 -5.54
C GLN A 149 8.75 12.61 -6.11
N VAL A 150 9.53 13.29 -5.26
CA VAL A 150 10.46 14.31 -5.73
C VAL A 150 11.80 14.10 -5.04
N TYR A 151 12.83 13.95 -5.86
CA TYR A 151 14.22 13.94 -5.41
C TYR A 151 14.92 15.19 -5.95
N THR A 152 15.64 15.91 -5.09
CA THR A 152 16.24 17.18 -5.50
C THR A 152 17.42 16.96 -6.43
N GLN A 153 17.61 17.84 -7.42
CA GLN A 153 18.78 17.79 -8.31
C GLN A 153 20.10 17.88 -7.53
N ALA A 154 20.11 18.64 -6.42
CA ALA A 154 21.29 18.76 -5.56
C ALA A 154 21.65 17.41 -4.93
N SER A 155 20.67 16.69 -4.37
CA SER A 155 20.89 15.34 -3.82
C SER A 155 21.23 14.33 -4.91
N PHE A 156 20.61 14.43 -6.09
CA PHE A 156 20.88 13.56 -7.24
C PHE A 156 22.31 13.69 -7.76
N GLY A 157 22.89 14.90 -7.72
CA GLY A 157 24.28 15.12 -8.12
C GLY A 157 25.32 14.54 -7.16
N LEU A 158 24.93 14.16 -5.94
CA LEU A 158 25.85 13.63 -4.92
C LEU A 158 25.97 12.10 -4.93
N VAL A 159 25.03 11.41 -5.57
CA VAL A 159 24.99 9.95 -5.62
C VAL A 159 25.77 9.40 -6.83
N PRO A 160 26.29 8.16 -6.76
CA PRO A 160 26.99 7.53 -7.88
C PRO A 160 26.12 7.39 -9.13
N LYS A 161 26.74 7.28 -10.31
CA LYS A 161 26.01 7.15 -11.59
C LYS A 161 25.11 5.92 -11.64
N GLU A 162 25.51 4.84 -10.97
CA GLU A 162 24.71 3.63 -10.85
C GLU A 162 23.41 3.92 -10.08
N TRP A 163 23.51 4.73 -9.01
CA TRP A 163 22.35 5.13 -8.21
C TRP A 163 21.50 6.21 -8.88
N GLN A 164 22.03 6.92 -9.88
CA GLN A 164 21.25 7.86 -10.70
C GLN A 164 20.30 7.16 -11.68
N GLN A 165 20.45 5.83 -11.85
CA GLN A 165 19.54 4.99 -12.62
C GLN A 165 18.38 4.46 -11.79
N TYR A 166 18.40 4.71 -10.48
CA TYR A 166 17.40 4.30 -9.52
C TYR A 166 16.11 5.11 -9.65
#